data_AF-A0A2D5EK30-F1
#
_entry.id   AF-A0A2D5EK30-F1
#
_cell.length_a   1.000
_cell.length_b   1.000
_cell.length_c   1.000
_cell.angle_alpha   90.00
_cell.angle_beta   90.00
_cell.angle_gamma   90.00
#
_symmetry.space_group_name_H-M   'P 1'
#
loop_
_entity.id
_entity.type
_entity.pdbx_description
1 polymer ?
#
loop_
_entity_poly.entity_id
_entity_poly.type
_entity_poly.pdbx_seq_one_letter_code
_entity_poly.pdbx_strand_id
1 'polypeptide(L)'
;MFKKTLISLAVASSLGLTGCFSGSNSGGNADPDYKIDDTTIDKSVVRPIYDPNPLAAQPAFPINADLILLLGATQSANYDFTGLSSGSTPADAAVNDLSGFSTSGAFTLKFDGALNPQTVLANATVFLLPLNVGPAVESAPEALPNTNPSSIVANDPFGQSVGLEQPNFRADVVSVDNGQNNAFRIVPLEPLAEGQKYLVV
;
A
#
# COMPACT_ATOMS: atom_id res chain seq x y z
N MET A 1 -39.98 52.96 -16.41
CA MET A 1 -39.67 51.53 -16.62
C MET A 1 -38.21 51.29 -16.22
N PHE A 2 -38.00 50.89 -14.97
CA PHE A 2 -36.67 50.59 -14.43
C PHE A 2 -36.39 49.10 -14.56
N LYS A 3 -35.24 48.78 -15.16
CA LYS A 3 -34.78 47.42 -15.44
C LYS A 3 -34.59 46.67 -14.13
N LYS A 4 -35.39 45.61 -13.94
CA LYS A 4 -35.01 44.45 -13.13
C LYS A 4 -33.68 43.94 -13.68
N THR A 5 -32.67 43.74 -12.83
CA THR A 5 -31.76 42.57 -12.70
C THR A 5 -30.51 43.02 -11.92
N LEU A 6 -30.09 42.21 -10.95
CA LEU A 6 -28.89 42.32 -10.09
C LEU A 6 -28.94 43.36 -8.94
N ILE A 7 -29.44 42.92 -7.78
CA ILE A 7 -28.82 43.02 -6.44
C ILE A 7 -29.78 42.24 -5.52
N SER A 8 -29.72 40.91 -5.63
CA SER A 8 -30.30 39.99 -4.66
C SER A 8 -29.24 38.92 -4.46
N LEU A 9 -29.02 38.53 -3.21
CA LEU A 9 -28.03 37.55 -2.76
C LEU A 9 -26.61 38.06 -2.49
N ALA A 10 -26.49 39.13 -1.70
CA ALA A 10 -25.34 39.34 -0.82
C ALA A 10 -25.76 39.07 0.64
N VAL A 11 -26.30 37.87 0.91
CA VAL A 11 -26.57 37.35 2.26
C VAL A 11 -26.34 35.85 2.24
N ALA A 12 -25.07 35.43 2.14
CA ALA A 12 -24.68 34.03 2.30
C ALA A 12 -23.21 33.82 2.71
N SER A 13 -22.39 34.87 2.79
CA SER A 13 -20.97 34.76 3.17
C SER A 13 -20.67 35.07 4.64
N SER A 14 -21.69 35.18 5.51
CA SER A 14 -21.53 35.53 6.92
C SER A 14 -21.65 34.35 7.90
N LEU A 15 -21.70 33.09 7.43
CA LEU A 15 -21.82 31.91 8.31
C LEU A 15 -20.52 31.11 8.51
N GLY A 16 -19.35 31.65 8.13
CA GLY A 16 -18.06 30.94 8.27
C GLY A 16 -16.96 31.67 9.04
N LEU A 17 -17.19 32.88 9.56
CA LEU A 17 -16.16 33.68 10.23
C LEU A 17 -16.44 33.96 11.72
N THR A 18 -17.30 33.18 12.37
CA THR A 18 -17.64 33.35 13.79
C THR A 18 -16.54 32.86 14.75
N GLY A 19 -15.45 32.25 14.26
CA GLY A 19 -14.35 31.73 15.09
C GLY A 19 -13.13 32.65 15.26
N CYS A 20 -13.07 33.83 14.63
CA CYS A 20 -11.84 34.65 14.62
C CYS A 20 -11.92 35.96 15.43
N PHE A 21 -13.07 36.31 16.04
CA PHE A 21 -13.25 37.61 16.73
C PHE A 21 -13.97 37.58 18.08
N SER A 22 -14.30 36.42 18.65
CA SER A 22 -14.90 36.37 20.00
C SER A 22 -13.87 35.93 21.04
N GLY A 23 -13.56 36.84 21.96
CA GLY A 23 -12.72 36.58 23.11
C GLY A 23 -13.27 35.44 23.95
N SER A 24 -12.36 34.52 24.30
CA SER A 24 -12.57 33.38 25.20
C SER A 24 -13.28 33.81 26.49
N ASN A 25 -14.55 33.43 26.63
CA ASN A 25 -15.23 33.31 27.92
C ASN A 25 -16.29 32.21 27.78
N SER A 26 -15.96 31.03 28.33
CA SER A 26 -16.73 29.77 28.37
C SER A 26 -17.07 29.14 27.02
N GLY A 27 -16.19 28.22 26.58
CA GLY A 27 -16.40 27.37 25.39
C GLY A 27 -15.53 27.73 24.20
N GLY A 28 -14.26 28.11 24.43
CA GLY A 28 -13.30 28.35 23.35
C GLY A 28 -13.20 27.13 22.43
N ASN A 29 -13.06 27.39 21.11
CA ASN A 29 -13.03 26.42 20.00
C ASN A 29 -12.94 24.98 20.50
N ALA A 30 -14.09 24.37 20.77
CA ALA A 30 -14.13 22.94 20.88
C ALA A 30 -13.65 22.43 19.53
N ASP A 31 -12.54 21.69 19.51
CA ASP A 31 -12.17 20.92 18.33
C ASP A 31 -13.44 20.22 17.85
N PRO A 32 -13.80 20.35 16.57
CA PRO A 32 -15.03 19.74 16.08
C PRO A 32 -14.95 18.25 16.41
N ASP A 33 -15.84 17.81 17.29
CA ASP A 33 -16.04 16.40 17.57
C ASP A 33 -16.52 15.77 16.26
N TYR A 34 -15.61 15.09 15.56
CA TYR A 34 -15.86 14.50 14.25
C TYR A 34 -16.85 13.34 14.40
N LYS A 35 -18.15 13.66 14.38
CA LYS A 35 -19.25 12.67 14.45
C LYS A 35 -19.60 12.07 13.09
N ILE A 36 -18.59 11.75 12.29
CA ILE A 36 -18.79 10.98 11.06
C ILE A 36 -18.54 9.51 11.43
N ASP A 37 -19.60 8.81 11.82
CA ASP A 37 -19.55 7.35 11.85
C ASP A 37 -19.60 6.87 10.39
N ASP A 38 -18.54 6.21 9.94
CA ASP A 38 -18.53 5.55 8.63
C ASP A 38 -19.54 4.40 8.61
N THR A 39 -20.71 4.66 8.03
CA THR A 39 -21.80 3.69 7.89
C THR A 39 -21.67 2.81 6.64
N THR A 40 -20.64 3.00 5.81
CA THR A 40 -20.47 2.24 4.56
C THR A 40 -19.74 0.91 4.78
N ILE A 41 -19.11 0.75 5.95
CA ILE A 41 -18.34 -0.43 6.32
C ILE A 41 -19.16 -1.32 7.26
N ASP A 42 -19.60 -2.48 6.79
CA ASP A 42 -20.32 -3.49 7.60
C ASP A 42 -19.40 -4.21 8.60
N LYS A 43 -19.12 -3.63 9.76
CA LYS A 43 -18.18 -4.17 10.75
C LYS A 43 -18.55 -5.56 11.34
N SER A 44 -19.60 -6.22 10.86
CA SER A 44 -19.96 -7.59 11.28
C SER A 44 -19.15 -8.70 10.59
N VAL A 45 -18.45 -8.40 9.49
CA VAL A 45 -17.60 -9.36 8.76
C VAL A 45 -16.12 -9.10 9.02
N VAL A 46 -15.33 -10.19 8.97
CA VAL A 46 -13.86 -10.13 9.08
C VAL A 46 -13.28 -9.43 7.86
N ARG A 47 -12.41 -8.44 8.08
CA ARG A 47 -11.86 -7.55 7.04
C ARG A 47 -10.36 -7.39 7.11
N PRO A 48 -9.71 -7.09 5.98
CA PRO A 48 -8.32 -6.67 5.99
C PRO A 48 -8.19 -5.35 6.77
N ILE A 49 -7.17 -5.25 7.59
CA ILE A 49 -6.78 -4.01 8.24
C ILE A 49 -6.06 -3.17 7.19
N TYR A 50 -6.69 -2.07 6.78
CA TYR A 50 -6.15 -1.15 5.79
C TYR A 50 -6.51 0.30 6.14
N ASP A 51 -5.53 1.06 6.59
CA ASP A 51 -5.56 2.51 6.80
C ASP A 51 -4.32 3.13 6.13
N PRO A 52 -4.41 3.53 4.85
CA PRO A 52 -3.30 4.10 4.11
C PRO A 52 -3.05 5.57 4.43
N ASN A 53 -3.85 6.20 5.30
CA ASN A 53 -3.69 7.62 5.62
C ASN A 53 -2.38 7.82 6.41
N PRO A 54 -1.36 8.49 5.85
CA PRO A 54 -0.08 8.67 6.52
C PRO A 54 -0.16 9.59 7.75
N LEU A 55 -1.28 10.31 7.91
CA LEU A 55 -1.56 11.18 9.05
C LEU A 55 -2.42 10.50 10.12
N ALA A 56 -2.85 9.26 9.92
CA ALA A 56 -3.58 8.52 10.94
C ALA A 56 -2.69 8.30 12.19
N ALA A 57 -3.31 8.22 13.36
CA ALA A 57 -2.58 7.96 14.60
C ALA A 57 -1.89 6.58 14.58
N GLN A 58 -2.44 5.62 13.84
CA GLN A 58 -1.93 4.27 13.64
C GLN A 58 -2.13 3.87 12.16
N PRO A 59 -1.29 4.35 11.23
CA PRO A 59 -1.40 3.98 9.83
C PRO A 59 -1.17 2.46 9.70
N ALA A 60 -2.01 1.80 8.90
CA ALA A 60 -2.01 0.36 8.78
C ALA A 60 -2.16 -0.04 7.32
N PHE A 61 -1.07 0.01 6.55
CA PHE A 61 -1.05 -0.51 5.20
C PHE A 61 0.07 -1.56 5.09
N PRO A 62 -0.16 -2.70 4.41
CA PRO A 62 0.90 -3.66 4.16
C PRO A 62 2.03 -2.99 3.37
N ILE A 63 3.21 -2.89 3.98
CA ILE A 63 4.39 -2.33 3.31
C ILE A 63 5.17 -3.49 2.71
N ASN A 64 4.99 -3.76 1.41
CA ASN A 64 5.92 -4.63 0.67
C ASN A 64 7.14 -3.81 0.22
N ALA A 65 7.83 -3.17 1.17
CA ALA A 65 9.08 -2.50 0.86
C ALA A 65 10.17 -3.58 0.75
N ASP A 66 10.73 -3.67 -0.45
CA ASP A 66 11.86 -4.54 -0.80
C ASP A 66 13.20 -4.04 -0.22
N LEU A 67 13.14 -2.99 0.59
CA LEU A 67 14.28 -2.39 1.22
C LEU A 67 14.14 -2.58 2.73
N ILE A 68 14.86 -3.57 3.28
CA ILE A 68 15.29 -3.51 4.69
C ILE A 68 16.32 -2.37 4.78
N LEU A 69 15.82 -1.13 4.76
CA LEU A 69 16.65 0.09 4.79
C LEU A 69 17.39 0.22 6.13
N LEU A 70 16.79 -0.31 7.20
CA LEU A 70 17.24 -0.01 8.56
C LEU A 70 18.55 -0.72 8.95
N LEU A 71 18.89 -1.84 8.30
CA LEU A 71 20.16 -2.56 8.57
C LEU A 71 21.27 -2.21 7.57
N GLY A 72 20.94 -1.86 6.31
CA GLY A 72 21.93 -1.53 5.28
C GLY A 72 22.40 -0.08 5.28
N ALA A 73 21.56 0.87 5.73
CA ALA A 73 21.88 2.30 5.70
C ALA A 73 23.05 2.70 6.63
N THR A 74 23.40 1.87 7.61
CA THR A 74 24.58 2.08 8.46
C THR A 74 25.87 1.51 7.87
N GLN A 75 25.81 0.77 6.75
CA GLN A 75 26.94 0.03 6.19
C GLN A 75 27.75 0.87 5.19
N SER A 76 27.08 1.57 4.26
CA SER A 76 27.72 2.43 3.24
C SER A 76 26.69 3.30 2.51
N ALA A 77 27.13 4.44 1.97
CA ALA A 77 26.31 5.30 1.11
C ALA A 77 25.89 4.63 -0.21
N ASN A 78 26.60 3.57 -0.64
CA ASN A 78 26.34 2.82 -1.87
C ASN A 78 25.96 1.35 -1.57
N TYR A 79 25.41 1.07 -0.40
CA TYR A 79 24.99 -0.29 -0.07
C TYR A 79 23.77 -0.67 -0.93
N ASP A 80 23.89 -1.74 -1.73
CA ASP A 80 22.85 -2.16 -2.69
C ASP A 80 21.68 -2.92 -2.04
N PHE A 81 21.70 -3.10 -0.71
CA PHE A 81 20.65 -3.77 0.07
C PHE A 81 20.35 -5.24 -0.33
N THR A 82 21.12 -5.79 -1.27
CA THR A 82 21.09 -7.17 -1.74
C THR A 82 22.19 -7.97 -1.03
N GLY A 83 21.81 -8.80 -0.06
CA GLY A 83 22.74 -9.69 0.65
C GLY A 83 23.48 -9.07 1.84
N LEU A 84 23.99 -9.94 2.72
CA LEU A 84 24.87 -9.63 3.86
C LEU A 84 26.09 -10.56 3.78
N SER A 85 26.88 -10.48 2.70
CA SER A 85 28.19 -11.16 2.66
C SER A 85 29.29 -10.12 2.92
N SER A 86 30.14 -10.39 3.90
CA SER A 86 31.32 -9.57 4.22
C SER A 86 32.63 -10.24 3.81
N GLY A 87 32.53 -11.42 3.18
CA GLY A 87 33.67 -12.20 2.73
C GLY A 87 34.15 -11.81 1.33
N SER A 88 35.37 -12.22 0.99
CA SER A 88 36.02 -11.94 -0.28
C SER A 88 36.06 -13.16 -1.21
N THR A 89 35.24 -14.19 -0.94
CA THR A 89 35.25 -15.41 -1.75
C THR A 89 34.38 -15.25 -3.00
N PRO A 90 34.61 -16.04 -4.05
CA PRO A 90 33.71 -16.08 -5.21
C PRO A 90 32.26 -16.43 -4.85
N ALA A 91 32.03 -17.15 -3.75
CA ALA A 91 30.68 -17.42 -3.25
C ALA A 91 30.02 -16.17 -2.65
N ASP A 92 30.79 -15.31 -1.96
CA ASP A 92 30.30 -14.03 -1.42
C ASP A 92 29.93 -13.07 -2.56
N ALA A 93 30.73 -13.04 -3.62
CA ALA A 93 30.43 -12.30 -4.85
C ALA A 93 29.17 -12.83 -5.54
N ALA A 94 29.04 -14.16 -5.69
CA ALA A 94 27.87 -14.78 -6.30
C ALA A 94 26.55 -14.51 -5.54
N VAL A 95 26.61 -14.33 -4.21
CA VAL A 95 25.43 -13.94 -3.40
C VAL A 95 25.04 -12.48 -3.65
N ASN A 96 26.01 -11.58 -3.82
CA ASN A 96 25.76 -10.16 -4.12
C ASN A 96 25.38 -9.94 -5.59
N ASP A 97 25.84 -10.80 -6.50
CA ASP A 97 25.53 -10.76 -7.94
C ASP A 97 24.21 -11.47 -8.28
N LEU A 98 23.51 -12.02 -7.29
CA LEU A 98 22.25 -12.74 -7.49
C LEU A 98 21.11 -11.72 -7.72
N SER A 99 20.80 -11.45 -8.99
CA SER A 99 19.59 -10.71 -9.37
C SER A 99 18.37 -11.33 -8.68
N GLY A 100 17.70 -10.54 -7.83
CA GLY A 100 16.55 -11.00 -7.07
C GLY A 100 16.85 -11.58 -5.68
N PHE A 101 18.00 -11.29 -5.05
CA PHE A 101 18.13 -11.49 -3.60
C PHE A 101 17.14 -10.61 -2.81
N SER A 102 16.62 -9.56 -3.44
CA SER A 102 15.40 -8.90 -3.02
C SER A 102 14.20 -9.63 -3.67
N THR A 103 14.05 -10.91 -3.29
CA THR A 103 12.80 -11.61 -3.54
C THR A 103 11.76 -10.80 -2.79
N SER A 104 10.79 -10.22 -3.50
CA SER A 104 9.61 -9.62 -2.91
C SER A 104 9.12 -10.52 -1.77
N GLY A 105 9.41 -10.11 -0.53
CA GLY A 105 9.16 -10.92 0.65
C GLY A 105 7.69 -11.29 0.70
N ALA A 106 7.38 -12.45 1.29
CA ALA A 106 6.01 -12.91 1.48
C ALA A 106 5.06 -11.76 1.87
N PHE A 107 4.04 -11.49 1.05
CA PHE A 107 3.03 -10.47 1.36
C PHE A 107 2.19 -10.98 2.51
N THR A 108 2.11 -10.24 3.61
CA THR A 108 1.23 -10.62 4.73
C THR A 108 0.21 -9.53 4.95
N LEU A 109 -1.06 -9.85 4.78
CA LEU A 109 -2.17 -8.95 5.04
C LEU A 109 -2.90 -9.41 6.29
N LYS A 110 -2.97 -8.51 7.28
CA LYS A 110 -3.61 -8.76 8.57
C LYS A 110 -5.10 -8.42 8.50
N PHE A 111 -5.90 -9.18 9.24
CA PHE A 111 -7.35 -9.02 9.34
C PHE A 111 -7.74 -8.69 10.79
N ASP A 112 -8.88 -8.04 10.96
CA ASP A 112 -9.45 -7.66 12.26
C ASP A 112 -10.08 -8.85 13.01
N GLY A 113 -10.08 -10.04 12.40
CA GLY A 113 -10.58 -11.28 12.98
C GLY A 113 -9.88 -12.52 12.41
N ALA A 114 -10.31 -13.69 12.87
CA ALA A 114 -9.78 -14.97 12.42
C ALA A 114 -10.34 -15.36 11.04
N LEU A 115 -9.46 -15.79 10.15
CA LEU A 115 -9.78 -16.34 8.84
C LEU A 115 -10.08 -17.84 8.94
N ASN A 116 -10.96 -18.32 8.06
CA ASN A 116 -11.11 -19.75 7.82
C ASN A 116 -10.03 -20.21 6.82
N PRO A 117 -9.08 -21.09 7.20
CA PRO A 117 -8.02 -21.50 6.27
C PRO A 117 -8.54 -22.22 5.02
N GLN A 118 -9.75 -22.79 5.08
CA GLN A 118 -10.34 -23.55 3.99
C GLN A 118 -10.89 -22.63 2.90
N THR A 119 -10.98 -21.32 3.16
CA THR A 119 -11.43 -20.31 2.20
C THR A 119 -10.27 -19.52 1.60
N VAL A 120 -9.03 -19.75 1.99
CA VAL A 120 -7.84 -19.10 1.44
C VAL A 120 -7.15 -20.09 0.51
N LEU A 121 -7.48 -20.01 -0.78
CA LEU A 121 -7.07 -20.97 -1.79
C LEU A 121 -6.47 -20.21 -2.98
N ALA A 122 -5.20 -20.48 -3.28
CA ALA A 122 -4.53 -19.95 -4.45
C ALA A 122 -5.28 -20.32 -5.74
N ASN A 123 -5.42 -19.37 -6.65
CA ASN A 123 -6.13 -19.48 -7.93
C ASN A 123 -7.65 -19.74 -7.82
N ALA A 124 -8.24 -19.59 -6.63
CA ALA A 124 -9.68 -19.75 -6.43
C ALA A 124 -10.30 -18.57 -5.68
N THR A 125 -9.73 -18.21 -4.52
CA THR A 125 -10.18 -17.05 -3.72
C THR A 125 -9.09 -16.02 -3.53
N VAL A 126 -7.84 -16.37 -3.85
CA VAL A 126 -6.69 -15.47 -3.89
C VAL A 126 -6.09 -15.56 -5.29
N PHE A 127 -5.88 -14.42 -5.92
CA PHE A 127 -5.21 -14.30 -7.21
C PHE A 127 -4.00 -13.40 -7.08
N LEU A 128 -2.93 -13.74 -7.79
CA LEU A 128 -1.70 -12.96 -7.84
C LEU A 128 -1.49 -12.52 -9.28
N LEU A 129 -1.57 -11.23 -9.55
CA LEU A 129 -1.49 -10.67 -10.89
C LEU A 129 -0.18 -9.91 -11.06
N PRO A 130 0.67 -10.28 -12.03
CA PRO A 130 1.82 -9.45 -12.41
C PRO A 130 1.33 -8.26 -13.24
N LEU A 131 1.64 -7.05 -12.80
CA LEU A 131 1.27 -5.80 -13.46
C LEU A 131 2.50 -5.09 -14.01
N ASN A 132 2.47 -4.75 -15.30
CA ASN A 132 3.43 -3.86 -15.91
C ASN A 132 3.29 -2.46 -15.33
N VAL A 133 4.41 -1.90 -14.88
CA VAL A 133 4.47 -0.55 -14.34
C VAL A 133 5.53 0.27 -15.06
N GLY A 134 5.21 1.52 -15.37
CA GLY A 134 6.17 2.51 -15.83
C GLY A 134 7.08 2.99 -14.70
N PRO A 135 8.17 3.70 -15.05
CA PRO A 135 9.08 4.25 -14.07
C PRO A 135 8.41 5.27 -13.15
N ALA A 136 8.89 5.35 -11.90
CA ALA A 136 8.46 6.34 -10.93
C ALA A 136 8.91 7.75 -11.34
N VAL A 137 10.09 7.87 -11.94
CA VAL A 137 10.65 9.13 -12.46
C VAL A 137 11.35 8.86 -13.79
N GLU A 138 11.18 9.76 -14.76
CA GLU A 138 11.72 9.60 -16.12
C GLU A 138 13.25 9.48 -16.16
N SER A 139 13.94 10.15 -15.23
CA SER A 139 15.41 10.10 -15.12
C SER A 139 15.95 8.80 -14.55
N ALA A 140 15.10 7.91 -14.06
CA ALA A 140 15.48 6.60 -13.51
C ALA A 140 14.50 5.53 -14.02
N PRO A 141 14.69 5.05 -15.27
CA PRO A 141 13.72 4.16 -15.94
C PRO A 141 13.53 2.81 -15.25
N GLU A 142 14.50 2.38 -14.44
CA GLU A 142 14.44 1.12 -13.66
C GLU A 142 13.81 1.33 -12.26
N ALA A 143 13.64 2.58 -11.82
CA ALA A 143 13.06 2.87 -10.51
C ALA A 143 11.54 2.70 -10.56
N LEU A 144 11.02 1.58 -10.09
CA LEU A 144 9.58 1.32 -10.08
C LEU A 144 8.89 1.99 -8.86
N PRO A 145 7.65 2.48 -9.01
CA PRO A 145 6.93 3.20 -7.94
C PRO A 145 6.58 2.28 -6.75
N ASN A 146 6.70 2.76 -5.52
CA ASN A 146 6.47 1.94 -4.33
C ASN A 146 5.00 1.52 -4.15
N THR A 147 4.03 2.40 -4.37
CA THR A 147 2.60 2.14 -4.10
C THR A 147 1.64 2.95 -4.97
N ASN A 148 2.11 3.51 -6.09
CA ASN A 148 1.26 4.35 -6.94
C ASN A 148 0.65 3.55 -8.12
N PRO A 149 -0.67 3.29 -8.11
CA PRO A 149 -1.32 2.58 -9.20
C PRO A 149 -1.39 3.40 -10.51
N SER A 150 -1.12 4.72 -10.47
CA SER A 150 -1.15 5.56 -11.68
C SER A 150 -0.08 5.19 -12.71
N SER A 151 0.95 4.45 -12.29
CA SER A 151 2.03 4.01 -13.16
C SER A 151 1.76 2.67 -13.84
N ILE A 152 0.61 2.02 -13.57
CA ILE A 152 0.21 0.81 -14.29
C ILE A 152 0.08 1.15 -15.79
N VAL A 153 0.72 0.35 -16.64
CA VAL A 153 0.68 0.56 -18.09
C VAL A 153 -0.70 0.16 -18.63
N ALA A 154 -1.63 1.12 -18.68
CA ALA A 154 -3.04 0.85 -18.97
C ALA A 154 -3.30 0.16 -20.33
N ASN A 155 -2.45 0.41 -21.33
CA ASN A 155 -2.60 -0.19 -22.67
C ASN A 155 -2.11 -1.65 -22.73
N ASP A 156 -1.29 -2.07 -21.76
CA ASP A 156 -0.79 -3.44 -21.64
C ASP A 156 -0.41 -3.72 -20.18
N PRO A 157 -1.40 -3.91 -19.29
CA PRO A 157 -1.15 -4.03 -17.87
C PRO A 157 -0.54 -5.39 -17.48
N PHE A 158 -0.58 -6.40 -18.35
CA PHE A 158 -0.16 -7.78 -18.03
C PHE A 158 0.98 -8.31 -18.91
N GLY A 159 1.41 -7.56 -19.92
CA GLY A 159 2.68 -7.78 -20.63
C GLY A 159 2.72 -8.82 -21.71
N GLN A 160 1.65 -9.61 -21.92
CA GLN A 160 1.58 -10.57 -23.02
C GLN A 160 0.14 -10.75 -23.52
N SER A 161 0.01 -11.00 -24.83
CA SER A 161 -1.23 -11.23 -25.55
C SER A 161 -2.13 -12.28 -24.88
N VAL A 162 -3.12 -11.81 -24.10
CA VAL A 162 -4.32 -12.52 -23.58
C VAL A 162 -4.16 -13.87 -22.85
N GLY A 163 -2.95 -14.40 -22.72
CA GLY A 163 -2.63 -15.55 -21.87
C GLY A 163 -2.11 -15.06 -20.53
N LEU A 164 -3.01 -14.77 -19.59
CA LEU A 164 -2.64 -14.50 -18.20
C LEU A 164 -2.11 -15.81 -17.59
N GLU A 165 -0.82 -16.06 -17.70
CA GLU A 165 -0.17 -17.10 -16.91
C GLU A 165 -0.16 -16.62 -15.45
N GLN A 166 -0.93 -17.31 -14.61
CA GLN A 166 -0.89 -17.06 -13.17
C GLN A 166 0.52 -17.39 -12.67
N PRO A 167 1.18 -16.47 -11.95
CA PRO A 167 2.43 -16.77 -11.28
C PRO A 167 2.27 -17.99 -10.38
N ASN A 168 3.34 -18.75 -10.20
CA ASN A 168 3.33 -19.80 -9.20
C ASN A 168 3.43 -19.18 -7.81
N PHE A 169 2.43 -19.38 -6.95
CA PHE A 169 2.43 -18.84 -5.60
C PHE A 169 1.72 -19.75 -4.61
N ARG A 170 2.06 -19.55 -3.33
CA ARG A 170 1.39 -20.13 -2.17
C ARG A 170 0.57 -19.05 -1.46
N ALA A 171 -0.62 -19.40 -0.99
CA ALA A 171 -1.41 -18.58 -0.09
C ALA A 171 -1.76 -19.38 1.17
N ASP A 172 -1.36 -18.89 2.34
CA ASP A 172 -1.57 -19.56 3.62
C ASP A 172 -2.28 -18.64 4.60
N VAL A 173 -3.10 -19.20 5.49
CA VAL A 173 -3.52 -18.49 6.70
C VAL A 173 -2.44 -18.65 7.77
N VAL A 174 -2.05 -17.53 8.37
CA VAL A 174 -0.99 -17.47 9.39
C VAL A 174 -1.47 -16.68 10.60
N SER A 175 -0.84 -16.96 11.75
CA SER A 175 -1.02 -16.23 12.99
C SER A 175 0.11 -15.20 13.15
N VAL A 176 -0.24 -13.94 13.35
CA VAL A 176 0.71 -12.83 13.54
C VAL A 176 0.31 -12.00 14.76
N ASP A 177 1.30 -11.38 15.41
CA ASP A 177 1.11 -10.50 16.58
C ASP A 177 0.27 -11.11 17.72
N ASN A 178 0.51 -12.40 18.00
CA ASN A 178 -0.27 -13.20 18.98
C ASN A 178 -1.76 -13.40 18.62
N GLY A 179 -2.20 -13.00 17.43
CA GLY A 179 -3.50 -13.36 16.90
C GLY A 179 -3.58 -14.83 16.48
N GLN A 180 -4.78 -15.30 16.16
CA GLN A 180 -5.03 -16.66 15.69
C GLN A 180 -5.63 -16.62 14.30
N ASN A 181 -4.94 -17.18 13.31
CA ASN A 181 -5.38 -17.22 11.91
C ASN A 181 -5.79 -15.83 11.37
N ASN A 182 -5.14 -14.78 11.86
CA ASN A 182 -5.56 -13.38 11.68
C ASN A 182 -4.83 -12.67 10.53
N ALA A 183 -4.13 -13.42 9.69
CA ALA A 183 -3.51 -12.89 8.50
C ALA A 183 -3.49 -13.96 7.41
N PHE A 184 -3.49 -13.52 6.16
CA PHE A 184 -3.09 -14.40 5.06
C PHE A 184 -1.76 -13.95 4.48
N ARG A 185 -0.95 -14.93 4.12
CA ARG A 185 0.39 -14.77 3.60
C ARG A 185 0.46 -15.32 2.19
N ILE A 186 0.93 -14.51 1.25
CA ILE A 186 1.16 -14.90 -0.13
C ILE A 186 2.67 -14.97 -0.35
N VAL A 187 3.13 -16.05 -0.97
CA VAL A 187 4.54 -16.24 -1.28
C VAL A 187 4.66 -16.59 -2.76
N PRO A 188 5.15 -15.67 -3.60
CA PRO A 188 5.60 -16.02 -4.94
C PRO A 188 6.68 -17.10 -4.85
N LEU A 189 6.54 -18.15 -5.65
CA LEU A 189 7.50 -19.26 -5.69
C LEU A 189 8.51 -19.10 -6.83
N GLU A 190 8.31 -18.09 -7.67
CA GLU A 190 9.13 -17.74 -8.82
C GLU A 190 9.46 -16.24 -8.77
N PRO A 191 10.64 -15.83 -9.27
CA PRO A 191 10.99 -14.42 -9.39
C PRO A 191 9.98 -13.67 -10.28
N LEU A 192 9.67 -12.43 -9.90
CA LEU A 192 8.89 -11.53 -10.73
C LEU A 192 9.74 -11.06 -11.92
N ALA A 193 9.13 -10.93 -13.10
CA ALA A 193 9.82 -10.36 -14.25
C ALA A 193 10.13 -8.88 -14.05
N GLU A 194 11.18 -8.39 -14.70
CA GLU A 194 11.59 -7.00 -14.64
C GLU A 194 10.48 -6.05 -15.11
N GLY A 195 10.38 -4.87 -14.50
CA GLY A 195 9.38 -3.87 -14.88
C GLY A 195 7.95 -4.17 -14.40
N GLN A 196 7.78 -5.20 -13.57
CA GLN A 196 6.47 -5.62 -13.06
C GLN A 196 6.33 -5.44 -11.55
N LYS A 197 5.07 -5.41 -11.08
CA LYS A 197 4.67 -5.46 -9.66
C LYS A 197 3.50 -6.39 -9.47
N TYR A 198 3.44 -7.06 -8.32
CA TYR A 198 2.30 -7.90 -7.98
C TYR A 198 1.11 -7.08 -7.49
N LEU A 199 -0.08 -7.46 -7.94
CA LEU A 199 -1.38 -7.11 -7.37
C LEU A 199 -2.03 -8.37 -6.82
N VAL A 200 -2.56 -8.28 -5.60
CA VAL A 200 -3.35 -9.34 -4.98
C VAL A 200 -4.82 -9.01 -5.13
N VAL A 201 -5.63 -9.97 -5.59
CA VAL A 201 -7.08 -9.86 -5.74
C VAL A 201 -7.79 -10.99 -5.01
#